data_AF-A0A1S6J0R7-F1
#
_entry.id   AF-A0A1S6J0R7-F1
#
_cell.length_a   1.000
_cell.length_b   1.000
_cell.length_c   1.000
_cell.angle_alpha   90.00
_cell.angle_beta   90.00
_cell.angle_gamma   90.00
#
_symmetry.space_group_name_H-M   'P 1'
#
loop_
_entity.id
_entity.type
_entity.pdbx_description
1 polymer ?
#
loop_
_entity_poly.entity_id
_entity_poly.type
_entity_poly.pdbx_seq_one_letter_code
_entity_poly.pdbx_strand_id
1 'polypeptide(L)' 'MEEKTIEIELCSQLFDRLTIIKGYLMLNVERKKIDYTPLILREVDEMERLLQQVVDDIRNV' A
#
# COMPACT_ATOMS: atom_id res chain seq x y z
N MET A 1 -14.64 -17.93 10.92
CA MET A 1 -13.61 -17.30 11.79
C MET A 1 -12.32 -17.04 11.02
N GLU A 2 -12.04 -17.75 9.92
CA GLU A 2 -10.89 -17.53 9.03
C GLU A 2 -11.00 -16.28 8.13
N GLU A 3 -12.16 -15.99 7.53
CA GLU A 3 -12.35 -14.83 6.62
C GLU A 3 -11.98 -13.48 7.24
N LYS A 4 -12.40 -13.26 8.49
CA LYS A 4 -12.12 -12.01 9.23
C LYS A 4 -10.62 -11.75 9.45
N THR A 5 -9.80 -12.80 9.42
CA THR A 5 -8.35 -12.71 9.62
C THR A 5 -7.64 -12.26 8.33
N ILE A 6 -8.16 -12.66 7.17
CA ILE A 6 -7.60 -12.31 5.85
C ILE A 6 -7.83 -10.83 5.54
N GLU A 7 -9.03 -10.31 5.81
CA GLU A 7 -9.36 -8.90 5.60
C GLU A 7 -8.49 -7.96 6.44
N ILE A 8 -8.22 -8.34 7.69
CA ILE A 8 -7.36 -7.56 8.62
C ILE A 8 -5.91 -7.56 8.12
N GLU A 9 -5.42 -8.71 7.65
CA GLU A 9 -4.07 -8.83 7.09
C GLU A 9 -3.90 -7.95 5.85
N LEU A 10 -4.86 -7.98 4.91
CA LEU A 10 -4.85 -7.11 3.72
C LEU A 10 -4.89 -5.63 4.10
N CYS A 11 -5.72 -5.26 5.08
CA CYS A 11 -5.75 -3.89 5.59
C CYS A 11 -4.41 -3.48 6.21
N SER A 12 -3.77 -4.37 6.99
CA SER A 12 -2.45 -4.11 7.57
C SER A 12 -1.40 -3.87 6.50
N GLN A 13 -1.38 -4.72 5.46
CA GLN A 13 -0.46 -4.56 4.34
C GLN A 13 -0.67 -3.23 3.59
N LEU A 14 -1.93 -2.81 3.38
CA LEU A 14 -2.23 -1.48 2.81
C LEU A 14 -1.68 -0.34 3.68
N PHE A 15 -1.80 -0.46 5.01
CA PHE A 15 -1.24 0.53 5.94
C PHE A 15 0.29 0.59 5.90
N ASP A 16 0.95 -0.55 5.76
CA ASP A 16 2.41 -0.61 5.63
C ASP A 16 2.88 0.11 4.36
N ARG A 17 2.24 -0.14 3.22
CA ARG A 17 2.53 0.55 1.95
C ARG A 17 2.32 2.07 2.07
N LEU A 18 1.21 2.48 2.69
CA LEU A 18 0.94 3.90 2.93
C LEU A 18 2.00 4.56 3.82
N THR A 19 2.50 3.83 4.82
CA THR A 19 3.56 4.31 5.72
C THR A 19 4.87 4.51 4.96
N ILE A 20 5.22 3.59 4.06
CA ILE A 20 6.41 3.70 3.19
C ILE A 20 6.29 4.92 2.28
N ILE A 21 5.13 5.12 1.61
CA ILE A 21 4.88 6.29 0.76
C ILE A 21 5.06 7.59 1.55
N LYS A 22 4.49 7.69 2.76
CA LYS A 22 4.67 8.85 3.64
C LYS A 22 6.15 9.10 3.93
N GLY A 23 6.93 8.06 4.20
CA GLY A 23 8.37 8.15 4.40
C GLY A 23 9.11 8.74 3.20
N TYR A 24 8.81 8.26 1.98
CA TYR A 24 9.42 8.81 0.76
C TYR A 24 8.99 10.25 0.47
N LEU A 25 7.74 10.61 0.74
CA LEU A 25 7.28 12.00 0.62
C LEU A 25 8.01 12.93 1.60
N MET A 26 8.22 12.51 2.84
CA MET A 26 9.01 13.27 3.81
C MET A 26 10.47 13.44 3.34
N LEU A 27 11.08 12.36 2.84
CA LEU A 27 12.43 12.41 2.27
C LEU A 27 12.51 13.34 1.05
N ASN A 28 11.48 13.40 0.21
CA ASN A 28 11.41 14.32 -0.92
C ASN A 28 11.41 15.80 -0.46
N VAL A 29 10.74 16.11 0.66
CA VAL A 29 10.75 17.45 1.26
C VAL A 29 12.14 17.79 1.82
N GLU A 30 12.77 16.85 2.52
CA GLU A 30 14.07 17.04 3.17
C GLU A 30 15.27 17.01 2.20
N ARG A 31 15.19 16.19 1.13
CA ARG A 31 16.30 15.87 0.22
C ARG A 31 15.89 16.02 -1.24
N LYS A 32 15.71 17.25 -1.69
CA LYS A 32 15.31 17.62 -3.08
C LYS A 32 16.23 17.14 -4.22
N LYS A 33 17.34 16.47 -3.94
CA LYS A 33 18.32 16.00 -4.95
C LYS A 33 18.13 14.55 -5.36
N ILE A 34 17.29 13.80 -4.65
CA ILE A 34 17.00 12.40 -4.95
C ILE A 34 15.54 12.33 -5.39
N ASP A 35 15.29 11.75 -6.55
CA ASP A 35 13.95 11.50 -7.04
C ASP A 35 13.43 10.17 -6.47
N TYR A 36 12.52 10.26 -5.50
CA TYR A 36 11.86 9.10 -4.90
C TYR A 36 10.56 8.72 -5.62
N THR A 37 10.16 9.43 -6.68
CA THR A 37 8.92 9.17 -7.43
C THR A 37 8.80 7.72 -7.90
N PRO A 38 9.85 7.06 -8.44
CA PRO A 38 9.74 5.66 -8.86
C PRO A 38 9.41 4.70 -7.72
N LEU A 39 9.93 4.98 -6.51
CA LEU A 39 9.66 4.16 -5.33
C LEU A 39 8.24 4.39 -4.82
N ILE A 40 7.76 5.64 -4.84
CA ILE A 40 6.38 5.97 -4.49
C ILE A 40 5.40 5.28 -5.46
N LEU A 41 5.64 5.36 -6.77
CA LEU A 41 4.79 4.71 -7.77
C LEU A 41 4.71 3.20 -7.55
N ARG A 42 5.84 2.55 -7.26
CA ARG A 42 5.86 1.11 -6.95
C ARG A 42 4.96 0.75 -5.77
N GLU A 43 5.00 1.52 -4.68
CA GLU A 43 4.15 1.24 -3.53
C GLU A 43 2.66 1.51 -3.82
N VAL A 44 2.35 2.50 -4.68
CA VAL A 44 0.98 2.74 -5.17
C VAL A 44 0.48 1.56 -5.99
N ASP A 45 1.28 1.06 -6.95
CA ASP A 45 0.90 -0.11 -7.77
C ASP A 45 0.62 -1.35 -6.89
N GLU A 46 1.43 -1.57 -5.84
CA GLU A 46 1.19 -2.65 -4.89
C GLU A 46 -0.09 -2.45 -4.06
N MET A 47 -0.40 -1.21 -3.67
CA MET A 47 -1.68 -0.90 -3.01
C MET A 47 -2.87 -1.15 -3.93
N GLU A 48 -2.78 -0.78 -5.21
CA GLU A 48 -3.83 -1.07 -6.20
C GLU A 48 -4.04 -2.57 -6.36
N ARG A 49 -2.96 -3.38 -6.41
CA ARG A 49 -3.06 -4.84 -6.46
C ARG A 49 -3.74 -5.41 -5.21
N LEU A 50 -3.37 -4.94 -4.02
CA LEU A 50 -3.96 -5.39 -2.75
C LEU A 50 -5.44 -5.00 -2.65
N LEU A 51 -5.79 -3.78 -3.07
CA LEU A 51 -7.19 -3.34 -3.11
C LEU A 51 -8.02 -4.16 -4.10
N GLN A 52 -7.46 -4.52 -5.26
CA GLN A 52 -8.14 -5.39 -6.21
C GLN A 52 -8.40 -6.77 -5.59
N GLN A 53 -7.44 -7.33 -4.85
CA GLN A 53 -7.64 -8.58 -4.11
C GLN A 53 -8.78 -8.47 -3.10
N VAL A 54 -8.83 -7.39 -2.31
CA VAL A 54 -9.94 -7.15 -1.37
C VAL A 54 -11.28 -7.09 -2.09
N VAL A 55 -11.37 -6.40 -3.22
CA VAL A 55 -12.61 -6.30 -4.00
C VAL A 55 -13.03 -7.65 -4.55
N ASP A 56 -12.08 -8.45 -5.04
CA ASP A 56 -12.35 -9.78 -5.59
C ASP A 56 -12.78 -10.75 -4.49
N ASP A 57 -12.14 -10.71 -3.32
CA ASP A 57 -12.51 -11.52 -2.16
C ASP A 57 -13.93 -11.19 -1.70
N ILE A 58 -14.28 -9.90 -1.56
CA ILE A 58 -15.65 -9.47 -1.19
C ILE A 58 -16.69 -9.92 -2.22
N ARG A 59 -16.36 -9.93 -3.52
CA ARG A 59 -17.28 -10.36 -4.59
C ARG A 59 -17.49 -11.87 -4.66
N ASN A 60 -16.52 -12.65 -4.17
CA ASN A 60 -16.55 -14.10 -4.20
C ASN A 60 -17.19 -14.71 -2.93
N VAL A 61 -17.59 -13.87 -1.97
CA VAL A 61 -18.39 -14.21 -0.77
C VAL A 61 -19.88 -14.02 -1.06
#